data_AF-A0A4E0RL32-F1
#
_entry.id   AF-A0A4E0RL32-F1
#
_cell.length_a   1.000
_cell.length_b   1.000
_cell.length_c   1.000
_cell.angle_alpha   90.00
_cell.angle_beta   90.00
_cell.angle_gamma   90.00
#
_symmetry.space_group_name_H-M   'P 1'
#
loop_
_entity.id
_entity.type
_entity.pdbx_description
1 polymer ?
#
loop_
_entity_poly.entity_id
_entity_poly.type
_entity_poly.pdbx_seq_one_letter_code
_entity_poly.pdbx_strand_id
1 'polypeptide(L)'
;MNNDSHQAKLVIYSPVNQYHKPELATKRLVINAEGERKKINYKKITLGFISIQQFSTFDEFSSLLTELESNSHAFILRGSLRDGVDLSKPYPRRKLLEKYEALGQGASVAFKESQERWLGFDIDKLPLAKLGIDKPIEQVDIQATIRLVIDTYAPELANVSCHYQLSSSCGWIDSTSLSCHLFFVLSKLLSNPQAKDLIKAINERAGFEIFDTSLYQAVQPHFTAAPLIQAPAIDPIAGKRSGVIRYDNDYLDLDIDKLLLDRPIEENQAKPSKQAKPKAQSKSAKPLYKPTHKNFATLDEWIKHFESVENLHNEFRTFSNWIYAQKFFGLTKAEEKRVFSALKKSPRIKREPSRLDRFLNDGEYRDLMDSARERQLLARRERYKAKALQIDISEAAQWINWDFENEIKPLLGKRKILLCDAPMGTGKTTWAKRTFFSGIKALYSRFNTSIVITSLRFLAKLWSNDVKVLEDYEDVKKQSVQTKQDQLFNLSVCLNSIINEGISPYLPESPILIIDECEATFEAIFSGTIKPKQRQQVLDQLQVIINDAKL
;
A
#
# COMPACT_ATOMS: atom_id res chain seq x y z
N MET A 1 33.06 19.67 28.61
CA MET A 1 33.14 18.80 27.42
C MET A 1 32.09 17.71 27.60
N ASN A 2 31.08 17.65 26.74
CA ASN A 2 29.86 16.86 26.93
C ASN A 2 30.13 15.35 26.82
N ASN A 3 29.84 14.60 27.89
CA ASN A 3 29.89 13.14 27.96
C ASN A 3 28.72 12.42 27.25
N ASP A 4 27.85 13.15 26.54
CA ASP A 4 26.64 12.61 25.90
C ASP A 4 26.90 11.89 24.56
N SER A 5 28.13 11.86 24.03
CA SER A 5 28.41 11.42 22.65
C SER A 5 28.38 9.90 22.41
N HIS A 6 28.35 9.08 23.47
CA HIS A 6 28.44 7.61 23.36
C HIS A 6 27.17 6.85 23.75
N GLN A 7 26.18 7.50 24.35
CA GLN A 7 24.98 6.81 24.84
C GLN A 7 23.95 6.61 23.72
N ALA A 8 23.73 5.36 23.33
CA ALA A 8 22.69 4.96 22.38
C ALA A 8 21.34 4.77 23.07
N LYS A 9 20.26 4.72 22.28
CA LYS A 9 18.89 4.62 22.76
C LYS A 9 18.10 3.56 22.02
N LEU A 10 17.23 2.87 22.73
CA LEU A 10 16.16 2.03 22.20
C LEU A 10 14.82 2.66 22.53
N VAL A 11 14.00 2.87 21.50
CA VAL A 11 12.62 3.33 21.66
C VAL A 11 11.72 2.11 21.73
N ILE A 12 11.14 1.86 22.90
CA ILE A 12 10.26 0.71 23.15
C ILE A 12 8.81 1.19 23.09
N TYR A 13 8.00 0.47 22.32
CA TYR A 13 6.60 0.77 22.14
C TYR A 13 5.72 -0.34 22.72
N SER A 14 4.85 0.02 23.65
CA SER A 14 3.92 -0.89 24.33
C SER A 14 2.49 -0.64 23.84
N PRO A 15 1.98 -1.46 22.90
CA PRO A 15 0.69 -1.24 22.30
C PRO A 15 -0.46 -1.37 23.30
N VAL A 16 -1.47 -0.51 23.15
CA VAL A 16 -2.70 -0.54 23.92
C VAL A 16 -3.91 -0.39 23.00
N ASN A 17 -5.07 -0.88 23.45
CA ASN A 17 -6.33 -0.63 22.78
C ASN A 17 -6.91 0.74 23.14
N GLN A 18 -8.09 1.06 22.59
CA GLN A 18 -8.79 2.33 22.84
C GLN A 18 -9.17 2.58 24.32
N TYR A 19 -9.13 1.55 25.16
CA TYR A 19 -9.37 1.62 26.59
C TYR A 19 -8.06 1.57 27.40
N HIS A 20 -6.92 1.79 26.75
CA HIS A 20 -5.57 1.73 27.32
C HIS A 20 -5.20 0.37 27.93
N LYS A 21 -5.87 -0.72 27.53
CA LYS A 21 -5.46 -2.07 27.95
C LYS A 21 -4.33 -2.57 27.05
N PRO A 22 -3.29 -3.22 27.62
CA PRO A 22 -2.19 -3.80 26.85
C PRO A 22 -2.69 -4.73 25.74
N GLU A 23 -2.15 -4.58 24.54
CA GLU A 23 -2.37 -5.47 23.41
C GLU A 23 -1.11 -6.31 23.18
N LEU A 24 -1.27 -7.48 22.55
CA LEU A 24 -0.12 -8.34 22.27
C LEU A 24 0.72 -7.77 21.13
N ALA A 25 2.03 -7.78 21.32
CA ALA A 25 3.07 -7.47 20.35
C ALA A 25 3.74 -8.74 19.79
N THR A 26 3.15 -9.91 20.01
CA THR A 26 3.71 -11.19 19.56
C THR A 26 2.66 -12.06 18.89
N LYS A 27 3.11 -13.03 18.10
CA LYS A 27 2.25 -14.04 17.49
C LYS A 27 1.87 -15.09 18.53
N ARG A 28 0.66 -15.62 18.40
CA ARG A 28 0.26 -16.84 19.11
C ARG A 28 0.37 -18.03 18.17
N LEU A 29 0.98 -19.10 18.64
CA LEU A 29 1.16 -20.35 17.92
C LEU A 29 0.25 -21.40 18.54
N VAL A 30 -0.63 -21.99 17.74
CA VAL A 30 -1.67 -22.90 18.21
C VAL A 30 -1.73 -24.15 17.35
N ILE A 31 -2.19 -25.25 17.92
CA ILE A 31 -2.66 -26.42 17.19
C ILE A 31 -4.20 -26.35 17.20
N ASN A 32 -4.84 -26.39 16.04
CA ASN A 32 -6.31 -26.38 15.97
C ASN A 32 -6.89 -27.76 16.33
N ALA A 33 -8.22 -27.86 16.36
CA ALA A 33 -8.91 -29.11 16.66
C ALA A 33 -8.55 -30.26 15.70
N GLU A 34 -8.15 -29.92 14.48
CA GLU A 34 -7.73 -30.86 13.44
C GLU A 34 -6.26 -31.31 13.55
N GLY A 35 -5.51 -30.82 14.55
CA GLY A 35 -4.09 -31.16 14.72
C GLY A 35 -3.12 -30.34 13.85
N GLU A 36 -3.60 -29.33 13.12
CA GLU A 36 -2.80 -28.46 12.28
C GLU A 36 -2.18 -27.29 13.05
N ARG A 37 -0.91 -27.01 12.74
CA ARG A 37 -0.21 -25.82 13.25
C ARG A 37 -0.75 -24.56 12.59
N LYS A 38 -1.27 -23.63 13.40
CA LYS A 38 -1.70 -22.28 12.96
C LYS A 38 -0.91 -21.20 13.67
N LYS A 39 -0.80 -20.05 13.01
CA LYS A 39 -0.27 -18.81 13.59
C LYS A 39 -1.38 -17.77 13.64
N ILE A 40 -1.58 -17.17 14.80
CA ILE A 40 -2.52 -16.07 15.01
C ILE A 40 -1.68 -14.79 15.14
N ASN A 41 -1.82 -13.91 14.17
CA ASN A 41 -1.12 -12.63 14.18
C ASN A 41 -1.70 -11.68 15.24
N TYR A 42 -0.87 -10.76 15.71
CA TYR A 42 -1.31 -9.61 16.51
C TYR A 42 -2.25 -8.71 15.70
N LYS A 43 -3.09 -7.95 16.40
CA LYS A 43 -4.01 -6.98 15.77
C LYS A 43 -3.24 -5.79 15.20
N LYS A 44 -3.89 -4.97 14.36
CA LYS A 44 -3.31 -3.70 13.91
C LYS A 44 -3.02 -2.81 15.11
N ILE A 45 -1.74 -2.65 15.42
CA ILE A 45 -1.25 -1.79 16.50
C ILE A 45 -1.29 -0.33 16.03
N THR A 46 -2.18 0.43 16.64
CA THR A 46 -2.43 1.85 16.30
C THR A 46 -1.99 2.81 17.40
N LEU A 47 -2.14 2.45 18.68
CA LEU A 47 -1.91 3.31 19.86
C LEU A 47 -1.04 2.57 20.89
N GLY A 48 -0.22 3.29 21.67
CA GLY A 48 0.71 2.66 22.63
C GLY A 48 1.50 3.65 23.47
N PHE A 49 1.98 3.20 24.62
CA PHE A 49 2.92 3.95 25.46
C PHE A 49 4.35 3.80 24.94
N ILE A 50 5.19 4.77 25.27
CA ILE A 50 6.58 4.81 24.83
C ILE A 50 7.48 4.83 26.07
N SER A 51 8.51 4.00 26.05
CA SER A 51 9.64 4.10 26.97
C SER A 51 10.95 4.15 26.19
N ILE A 52 11.97 4.74 26.80
CA ILE A 52 13.31 4.83 26.22
C ILE A 52 14.26 4.10 27.16
N GLN A 53 15.03 3.18 26.60
CA GLN A 53 16.15 2.54 27.28
C GLN A 53 17.44 3.02 26.67
N GLN A 54 18.47 3.19 27.49
CA GLN A 54 19.80 3.61 27.06
C GLN A 54 20.77 2.45 27.15
N PHE A 55 21.74 2.41 26.24
CA PHE A 55 22.84 1.46 26.26
C PHE A 55 24.11 2.11 25.71
N SER A 56 25.26 1.61 26.14
CA SER A 56 26.59 2.10 25.74
C SER A 56 27.46 0.98 25.17
N THR A 57 27.16 -0.27 25.54
CA THR A 57 27.91 -1.45 25.11
C THR A 57 27.02 -2.43 24.35
N PHE A 58 27.65 -3.34 23.60
CA PHE A 58 26.95 -4.45 22.97
C PHE A 58 26.27 -5.37 24.01
N ASP A 59 26.90 -5.61 25.16
CA ASP A 59 26.35 -6.47 26.21
C ASP A 59 25.08 -5.89 26.84
N GLU A 60 25.06 -4.58 27.09
CA GLU A 60 23.86 -3.87 27.55
C GLU A 60 22.75 -3.95 26.50
N PHE A 61 23.09 -3.72 25.23
CA PHE A 61 22.14 -3.82 24.12
C PHE A 61 21.54 -5.23 23.98
N SER A 62 22.38 -6.26 24.02
CA SER A 62 21.96 -7.66 23.97
C SER A 62 21.08 -8.03 25.16
N SER A 63 21.42 -7.56 26.37
CA SER A 63 20.62 -7.78 27.58
C SER A 63 19.23 -7.15 27.46
N LEU A 64 19.13 -5.92 26.93
CA LEU A 64 17.85 -5.27 26.66
C LEU A 64 16.99 -6.05 25.65
N LEU A 65 17.61 -6.65 24.62
CA LEU A 65 16.90 -7.49 23.65
C LEU A 65 16.38 -8.79 24.29
N THR A 66 17.17 -9.42 25.16
CA THR A 66 16.75 -10.60 25.94
C THR A 66 15.61 -10.27 26.91
N GLU A 67 15.65 -9.12 27.59
CA GLU A 67 14.55 -8.68 28.44
C GLU A 67 13.26 -8.46 27.63
N LEU A 68 13.38 -7.78 26.48
CA LEU A 68 12.26 -7.52 25.58
C LEU A 68 11.69 -8.80 24.95
N GLU A 69 12.48 -9.84 24.77
CA GLU A 69 12.01 -11.14 24.30
C GLU A 69 10.95 -11.74 25.22
N SER A 70 11.09 -11.55 26.53
CA SER A 70 10.11 -12.01 27.53
C SER A 70 8.83 -11.16 27.58
N ASN A 71 8.86 -9.96 27.00
CA ASN A 71 7.76 -9.01 27.06
C ASN A 71 6.82 -9.12 25.84
N SER A 72 5.76 -9.92 25.95
CA SER A 72 4.76 -10.12 24.90
C SER A 72 3.93 -8.87 24.53
N HIS A 73 4.14 -7.75 25.21
CA HIS A 73 3.43 -6.49 25.08
C HIS A 73 4.35 -5.32 24.69
N ALA A 74 5.53 -5.60 24.14
CA ALA A 74 6.43 -4.56 23.68
C ALA A 74 7.18 -4.98 22.41
N PHE A 75 7.64 -3.98 21.66
CA PHE A 75 8.56 -4.13 20.55
C PHE A 75 9.38 -2.84 20.38
N ILE A 76 10.46 -2.93 19.62
CA ILE A 76 11.32 -1.77 19.35
C ILE A 76 10.76 -0.99 18.16
N LEU A 77 10.79 0.33 18.24
CA LEU A 77 10.58 1.22 17.11
C LEU A 77 11.91 1.79 16.64
N ARG A 78 12.08 1.82 15.32
CA ARG A 78 13.15 2.58 14.69
C ARG A 78 12.77 4.07 14.61
N GLY A 79 13.73 4.96 14.83
CA GLY A 79 13.52 6.40 14.87
C GLY A 79 13.58 6.96 16.30
N SER A 80 13.44 8.28 16.40
CA SER A 80 13.55 9.03 17.66
C SER A 80 12.27 9.81 17.97
N LEU A 81 12.14 10.24 19.22
CA LEU A 81 11.02 11.09 19.62
C LEU A 81 11.20 12.53 19.14
N ARG A 82 10.08 13.16 18.80
CA ARG A 82 9.99 14.60 18.62
C ARG A 82 10.04 15.32 19.98
N ASP A 83 10.42 16.59 19.95
CA ASP A 83 10.54 17.38 21.17
C ASP A 83 9.15 17.62 21.79
N GLY A 84 9.08 17.60 23.12
CA GLY A 84 7.82 17.82 23.85
C GLY A 84 6.86 16.64 23.87
N VAL A 85 7.28 15.44 23.48
CA VAL A 85 6.49 14.20 23.66
C VAL A 85 6.36 13.87 25.15
N ASP A 86 5.13 13.80 25.63
CA ASP A 86 4.78 13.49 27.02
C ASP A 86 4.62 11.97 27.21
N LEU A 87 5.68 11.32 27.70
CA LEU A 87 5.74 9.85 27.85
C LEU A 87 4.66 9.26 28.77
N SER A 88 3.96 10.08 29.56
CA SER A 88 2.85 9.61 30.41
C SER A 88 1.57 9.34 29.60
N LYS A 89 1.55 9.64 28.30
CA LYS A 89 0.39 9.50 27.40
C LYS A 89 0.67 8.50 26.28
N PRO A 90 -0.36 7.76 25.81
CA PRO A 90 -0.18 6.89 24.67
C PRO A 90 -0.22 7.70 23.37
N TYR A 91 0.64 7.33 22.42
CA TYR A 91 0.73 7.96 21.11
C TYR A 91 0.43 6.99 19.98
N PRO A 92 -0.13 7.48 18.86
CA PRO A 92 -0.32 6.65 17.70
C PRO A 92 1.03 6.32 17.04
N ARG A 93 1.27 5.04 16.75
CA ARG A 93 2.48 4.60 16.02
C ARG A 93 2.53 5.20 14.61
N ARG A 94 1.38 5.25 13.93
CA ARG A 94 1.19 5.87 12.62
C ARG A 94 -0.07 6.73 12.65
N LYS A 95 0.00 8.01 12.25
CA LYS A 95 -1.21 8.80 12.01
C LYS A 95 -0.98 9.80 10.87
N LEU A 96 -1.64 9.55 9.74
CA LEU A 96 -1.90 10.53 8.70
C LEU A 96 -3.23 11.21 9.06
N LEU A 97 -3.15 12.38 9.71
CA LEU A 97 -4.23 13.36 9.65
C LEU A 97 -3.83 14.36 8.57
N GLU A 98 -4.77 14.89 7.79
CA GLU A 98 -4.55 15.92 6.76
C GLU A 98 -3.63 17.06 7.25
N LYS A 99 -3.75 17.45 8.53
CA LYS A 99 -2.87 18.46 9.18
C LYS A 99 -1.39 18.08 9.36
N TYR A 100 -1.03 16.82 9.16
CA TYR A 100 0.33 16.27 9.31
C TYR A 100 0.82 15.58 8.03
N GLU A 101 0.08 15.63 6.93
CA GLU A 101 0.48 15.08 5.62
C GLU A 101 1.78 15.72 5.09
N ALA A 102 2.03 16.97 5.49
CA ALA A 102 3.30 17.67 5.24
C ALA A 102 4.55 16.96 5.82
N LEU A 103 4.37 15.94 6.68
CA LEU A 103 5.46 15.17 7.30
C LEU A 103 5.88 13.92 6.50
N GLY A 104 5.17 13.57 5.41
CA GLY A 104 5.50 12.44 4.53
C GLY A 104 4.99 11.06 4.99
N GLN A 105 5.15 10.06 4.12
CA GLN A 105 4.78 8.66 4.42
C GLN A 105 5.66 8.11 5.57
N GLY A 106 5.04 7.43 6.55
CA GLY A 106 5.74 6.91 7.72
C GLY A 106 5.86 7.89 8.90
N ALA A 107 5.30 9.09 8.80
CA ALA A 107 5.35 10.05 9.89
C ALA A 107 4.34 9.73 11.02
N SER A 108 4.76 10.02 12.25
CA SER A 108 3.89 10.13 13.41
C SER A 108 4.14 11.46 14.12
N VAL A 109 3.11 11.94 14.82
CA VAL A 109 3.18 13.14 15.66
C VAL A 109 4.23 13.02 16.77
N ALA A 110 4.59 11.79 17.18
CA ALA A 110 5.55 11.55 18.25
C ALA A 110 6.94 11.18 17.76
N PHE A 111 7.08 10.71 16.51
CA PHE A 111 8.32 10.12 16.02
C PHE A 111 8.88 10.87 14.81
N LYS A 112 10.20 10.86 14.67
CA LYS A 112 10.93 11.40 13.54
C LYS A 112 12.04 10.43 13.11
N GLU A 113 12.47 10.57 11.86
CA GLU A 113 13.69 9.94 11.37
C GLU A 113 14.88 10.33 12.25
N SER A 114 15.78 9.37 12.51
CA SER A 114 17.04 9.59 13.22
C SER A 114 18.12 8.68 12.66
N GLN A 115 19.35 9.06 12.94
CA GLN A 115 20.48 8.15 12.81
C GLN A 115 20.57 7.30 14.08
N GLU A 116 20.81 6.01 13.92
CA GLU A 116 20.83 5.05 15.02
C GLU A 116 22.25 4.50 15.24
N ARG A 117 22.54 4.07 16.47
CA ARG A 117 23.75 3.31 16.81
C ARG A 117 23.53 1.79 16.79
N TRP A 118 22.43 1.33 16.21
CA TRP A 118 22.13 -0.08 16.06
C TRP A 118 21.48 -0.34 14.70
N LEU A 119 21.69 -1.54 14.18
CA LEU A 119 21.14 -1.98 12.92
C LEU A 119 20.57 -3.39 13.06
N GLY A 120 19.29 -3.54 12.73
CA GLY A 120 18.62 -4.83 12.66
C GLY A 120 18.52 -5.29 11.22
N PHE A 121 19.03 -6.46 10.91
CA PHE A 121 18.87 -7.16 9.63
C PHE A 121 17.78 -8.21 9.79
N ASP A 122 16.86 -8.32 8.84
CA ASP A 122 15.77 -9.31 8.87
C ASP A 122 15.88 -10.27 7.70
N ILE A 123 16.35 -11.49 8.00
CA ILE A 123 16.33 -12.62 7.08
C ILE A 123 14.90 -13.16 7.05
N ASP A 124 14.21 -13.07 5.92
CA ASP A 124 12.87 -13.66 5.76
C ASP A 124 12.88 -14.87 4.83
N LYS A 125 12.64 -16.07 5.39
CA LYS A 125 12.44 -17.33 4.67
C LYS A 125 13.57 -17.69 3.71
N LEU A 126 14.81 -17.48 4.11
CA LEU A 126 15.96 -17.95 3.35
C LEU A 126 15.94 -19.49 3.31
N PRO A 127 15.81 -20.15 2.15
CA PRO A 127 15.78 -21.60 2.10
C PRO A 127 17.12 -22.19 2.55
N LEU A 128 17.11 -23.14 3.48
CA LEU A 128 18.33 -23.79 4.00
C LEU A 128 19.10 -24.51 2.88
N ALA A 129 18.41 -25.01 1.86
CA ALA A 129 19.02 -25.61 0.67
C ALA A 129 19.93 -24.65 -0.10
N LYS A 130 19.69 -23.32 -0.06
CA LYS A 130 20.60 -22.33 -0.65
C LYS A 130 21.95 -22.25 0.06
N LEU A 131 22.00 -22.69 1.31
CA LEU A 131 23.21 -22.81 2.13
C LEU A 131 23.83 -24.22 2.04
N GLY A 132 23.30 -25.11 1.20
CA GLY A 132 23.73 -26.51 1.13
C GLY A 132 23.30 -27.35 2.34
N ILE A 133 22.29 -26.89 3.10
CA ILE A 133 21.79 -27.58 4.29
C ILE A 133 20.50 -28.33 3.94
N ASP A 134 20.56 -29.66 3.95
CA ASP A 134 19.43 -30.57 3.75
C ASP A 134 18.96 -31.17 5.08
N LYS A 135 18.69 -30.31 6.06
CA LYS A 135 18.17 -30.67 7.38
C LYS A 135 17.14 -29.63 7.82
N PRO A 136 16.11 -30.05 8.56
CA PRO A 136 15.13 -29.10 9.09
C PRO A 136 15.76 -28.22 10.18
N ILE A 137 15.26 -27.00 10.34
CA ILE A 137 15.80 -25.95 11.21
C ILE A 137 15.95 -26.39 12.68
N GLU A 138 15.09 -27.28 13.18
CA GLU A 138 15.20 -27.84 14.52
C GLU A 138 16.45 -28.72 14.74
N GLN A 139 17.01 -29.27 13.66
CA GLN A 139 18.19 -30.15 13.69
C GLN A 139 19.50 -29.45 13.35
N VAL A 140 19.47 -28.17 12.98
CA VAL A 140 20.70 -27.43 12.64
C VAL A 140 21.27 -26.72 13.87
N ASP A 141 22.57 -26.40 13.77
CA ASP A 141 23.20 -25.38 14.61
C ASP A 141 22.84 -24.00 14.05
N ILE A 142 22.00 -23.27 14.79
CA ILE A 142 21.50 -21.96 14.37
C ILE A 142 22.64 -20.94 14.23
N GLN A 143 23.60 -20.95 15.16
CA GLN A 143 24.69 -19.97 15.12
C GLN A 143 25.62 -20.25 13.95
N ALA A 144 25.98 -21.52 13.71
CA ALA A 144 26.78 -21.90 12.55
C ALA A 144 26.05 -21.56 11.23
N THR A 145 24.74 -21.76 11.18
CA THR A 145 23.92 -21.41 10.01
C THR A 145 23.92 -19.90 9.76
N ILE A 146 23.77 -19.08 10.80
CA ILE A 146 23.82 -17.61 10.69
C ILE A 146 25.20 -17.14 10.23
N ARG A 147 26.28 -17.71 10.78
CA ARG A 147 27.65 -17.40 10.32
C ARG A 147 27.80 -17.71 8.83
N LEU A 148 27.30 -18.85 8.37
CA LEU A 148 27.33 -19.22 6.96
C LEU A 148 26.54 -18.23 6.07
N VAL A 149 25.39 -17.72 6.53
CA VAL A 149 24.65 -16.65 5.82
C VAL A 149 25.50 -15.38 5.69
N ILE A 150 26.10 -14.95 6.79
CA ILE A 150 26.96 -13.76 6.83
C ILE A 150 28.15 -13.93 5.88
N ASP A 151 28.89 -15.03 6.00
CA ASP A 151 30.09 -15.29 5.19
C ASP A 151 29.76 -15.39 3.69
N THR A 152 28.61 -15.98 3.35
CA THR A 152 28.19 -16.20 1.95
C THR A 152 27.69 -14.91 1.30
N TYR A 153 26.89 -14.12 2.01
CA TYR A 153 26.09 -13.06 1.40
C TYR A 153 26.39 -11.66 1.91
N ALA A 154 26.93 -11.52 3.11
CA ALA A 154 27.15 -10.25 3.78
C ALA A 154 28.51 -10.22 4.52
N PRO A 155 29.63 -10.44 3.82
CA PRO A 155 30.96 -10.52 4.44
C PRO A 155 31.36 -9.25 5.20
N GLU A 156 30.78 -8.09 4.87
CA GLU A 156 30.94 -6.87 5.66
C GLU A 156 30.39 -6.94 7.10
N LEU A 157 29.60 -7.97 7.44
CA LEU A 157 29.11 -8.22 8.79
C LEU A 157 29.92 -9.30 9.53
N ALA A 158 30.91 -9.89 8.88
CA ALA A 158 31.70 -10.98 9.43
C ALA A 158 32.58 -10.50 10.59
N ASN A 159 32.87 -11.40 11.54
CA ASN A 159 33.76 -11.16 12.68
C ASN A 159 33.34 -10.00 13.60
N VAL A 160 32.03 -9.70 13.67
CA VAL A 160 31.44 -8.72 14.59
C VAL A 160 30.38 -9.39 15.45
N SER A 161 30.40 -9.12 16.75
CA SER A 161 29.41 -9.64 17.69
C SER A 161 28.00 -9.19 17.30
N CYS A 162 27.04 -10.11 17.34
CA CYS A 162 25.64 -9.81 17.07
C CYS A 162 24.71 -10.58 17.99
N HIS A 163 23.55 -9.98 18.27
CA HIS A 163 22.44 -10.66 18.93
C HIS A 163 21.50 -11.17 17.84
N TYR A 164 21.20 -12.47 17.84
CA TYR A 164 20.24 -13.05 16.91
C TYR A 164 18.92 -13.39 17.61
N GLN A 165 17.82 -13.25 16.89
CA GLN A 165 16.49 -13.72 17.30
C GLN A 165 15.79 -14.37 16.12
N LEU A 166 15.41 -15.64 16.23
CA LEU A 166 14.60 -16.33 15.25
C LEU A 166 13.19 -15.75 15.25
N SER A 167 12.62 -15.52 14.06
CA SER A 167 11.28 -14.94 13.96
C SER A 167 10.25 -15.81 14.71
N SER A 168 9.18 -15.20 15.23
CA SER A 168 8.19 -15.93 16.03
C SER A 168 7.50 -17.08 15.28
N SER A 169 7.65 -17.18 13.95
CA SER A 169 7.10 -18.28 13.14
C SER A 169 8.16 -19.23 12.57
N CYS A 170 9.44 -18.99 12.82
CA CYS A 170 10.52 -19.88 12.38
C CYS A 170 10.32 -21.28 12.96
N GLY A 171 10.49 -22.32 12.12
CA GLY A 171 10.30 -23.73 12.46
C GLY A 171 8.85 -24.17 12.70
N TRP A 172 7.89 -23.23 12.77
CA TRP A 172 6.51 -23.57 13.15
C TRP A 172 5.76 -24.27 12.01
N ILE A 173 5.60 -23.57 10.88
CA ILE A 173 4.91 -24.09 9.68
C ILE A 173 5.92 -24.61 8.66
N ASP A 174 7.06 -23.92 8.56
CA ASP A 174 8.12 -24.23 7.62
C ASP A 174 9.41 -24.49 8.41
N SER A 175 9.93 -25.70 8.28
CA SER A 175 11.19 -26.13 8.89
C SER A 175 12.36 -26.08 7.90
N THR A 176 12.13 -25.72 6.63
CA THR A 176 13.14 -25.72 5.57
C THR A 176 13.75 -24.36 5.29
N SER A 177 13.32 -23.31 6.00
CA SER A 177 13.82 -21.95 5.85
C SER A 177 14.25 -21.32 7.18
N LEU A 178 15.25 -20.46 7.09
CA LEU A 178 15.68 -19.59 8.18
C LEU A 178 14.94 -18.25 8.07
N SER A 179 14.26 -17.86 9.15
CA SER A 179 13.80 -16.48 9.35
C SER A 179 14.36 -15.95 10.67
N CYS A 180 15.19 -14.91 10.61
CA CYS A 180 15.99 -14.47 11.75
C CYS A 180 16.29 -12.97 11.67
N HIS A 181 16.18 -12.29 12.82
CA HIS A 181 16.64 -10.94 13.03
C HIS A 181 18.06 -10.96 13.60
N LEU A 182 18.98 -10.19 13.01
CA LEU A 182 20.33 -9.99 13.50
C LEU A 182 20.50 -8.53 13.92
N PHE A 183 20.91 -8.29 15.16
CA PHE A 183 21.09 -6.95 15.70
C PHE A 183 22.57 -6.69 15.99
N PHE A 184 23.09 -5.62 15.39
CA PHE A 184 24.45 -5.14 15.56
C PHE A 184 24.45 -3.76 16.21
N VAL A 185 25.47 -3.49 17.05
CA VAL A 185 25.78 -2.14 17.52
C VAL A 185 26.78 -1.50 16.54
N LEU A 186 26.58 -0.24 16.21
CA LEU A 186 27.36 0.48 15.20
C LEU A 186 28.39 1.39 15.88
N SER A 187 29.61 1.44 15.34
CA SER A 187 30.64 2.39 15.78
C SER A 187 30.27 3.84 15.44
N LYS A 188 29.59 4.02 14.30
CA LYS A 188 29.11 5.32 13.77
C LYS A 188 27.60 5.35 13.66
N LEU A 189 27.03 6.56 13.76
CA LEU A 189 25.61 6.79 13.55
C LEU A 189 25.25 6.50 12.08
N LEU A 190 24.20 5.73 11.85
CA LEU A 190 23.75 5.37 10.50
C LEU A 190 22.31 5.83 10.26
N SER A 191 22.10 6.55 9.17
CA SER A 191 20.77 7.01 8.76
C SER A 191 19.96 5.89 8.10
N ASN A 192 18.62 6.03 8.09
CA ASN A 192 17.74 5.08 7.41
C ASN A 192 17.97 4.97 5.89
N PRO A 193 18.23 6.06 5.15
CA PRO A 193 18.65 5.95 3.75
C PRO A 193 19.93 5.14 3.55
N GLN A 194 20.99 5.42 4.33
CA GLN A 194 22.24 4.66 4.25
C GLN A 194 22.05 3.17 4.56
N ALA A 195 21.25 2.85 5.57
CA ALA A 195 20.90 1.47 5.90
C ALA A 195 20.15 0.77 4.74
N LYS A 196 19.21 1.46 4.08
CA LYS A 196 18.53 0.92 2.89
C LYS A 196 19.49 0.65 1.74
N ASP A 197 20.41 1.58 1.49
CA ASP A 197 21.35 1.45 0.39
C ASP A 197 22.34 0.30 0.61
N LEU A 198 22.79 0.10 1.86
CA LEU A 198 23.56 -1.08 2.25
C LEU A 198 22.80 -2.37 1.98
N ILE A 199 21.56 -2.49 2.47
CA ILE A 199 20.78 -3.73 2.28
C ILE A 199 20.49 -4.02 0.82
N LYS A 200 20.19 -2.98 0.04
CA LYS A 200 20.01 -3.14 -1.40
C LYS A 200 21.29 -3.67 -2.06
N ALA A 201 22.45 -3.12 -1.73
CA ALA A 201 23.72 -3.58 -2.27
C ALA A 201 23.98 -5.06 -1.94
N ILE A 202 23.68 -5.48 -0.71
CA ILE A 202 23.80 -6.89 -0.28
C ILE A 202 22.87 -7.79 -1.10
N ASN A 203 21.60 -7.44 -1.20
CA ASN A 203 20.61 -8.21 -1.93
C ASN A 203 20.92 -8.28 -3.44
N GLU A 204 21.38 -7.17 -4.02
CA GLU A 204 21.84 -7.08 -5.42
C GLU A 204 23.02 -8.04 -5.66
N ARG A 205 24.05 -8.00 -4.80
CA ARG A 205 25.21 -8.92 -4.87
C ARG A 205 24.81 -10.38 -4.75
N ALA A 206 23.83 -10.69 -3.90
CA ALA A 206 23.32 -12.04 -3.74
C ALA A 206 22.44 -12.51 -4.91
N GLY A 207 21.93 -11.58 -5.72
CA GLY A 207 21.00 -11.87 -6.83
C GLY A 207 19.57 -12.18 -6.38
N PHE A 208 19.23 -11.99 -5.10
CA PHE A 208 17.88 -12.12 -4.55
C PHE A 208 17.76 -11.40 -3.20
N GLU A 209 16.53 -11.18 -2.74
CA GLU A 209 16.26 -10.54 -1.45
C GLU A 209 16.58 -11.49 -0.29
N ILE A 210 17.62 -11.18 0.48
CA ILE A 210 18.02 -11.88 1.70
C ILE A 210 17.51 -11.11 2.92
N PHE A 211 17.72 -9.80 2.93
CA PHE A 211 17.34 -8.92 4.03
C PHE A 211 16.22 -7.96 3.62
N ASP A 212 15.19 -7.81 4.46
CA ASP A 212 14.07 -6.89 4.19
C ASP A 212 14.50 -5.41 4.27
N THR A 213 14.26 -4.66 3.18
CA THR A 213 14.54 -3.22 3.11
C THR A 213 13.49 -2.34 3.80
N SER A 214 12.33 -2.90 4.13
CA SER A 214 11.18 -2.17 4.67
C SER A 214 11.37 -1.70 6.12
N LEU A 215 12.33 -2.30 6.84
CA LEU A 215 12.67 -1.99 8.23
C LEU A 215 13.21 -0.57 8.45
N TYR A 216 13.81 0.03 7.42
CA TYR A 216 14.61 1.25 7.58
C TYR A 216 13.80 2.51 7.29
N GLN A 217 12.84 2.79 8.16
CA GLN A 217 12.10 4.05 8.20
C GLN A 217 11.61 4.24 9.64
N ALA A 218 11.33 5.49 10.01
CA ALA A 218 10.76 5.78 11.32
C ALA A 218 9.48 4.97 11.54
N VAL A 219 9.19 4.67 12.81
CA VAL A 219 8.01 3.94 13.29
C VAL A 219 7.83 2.51 12.77
N GLN A 220 8.86 1.92 12.17
CA GLN A 220 8.84 0.49 11.87
C GLN A 220 9.03 -0.34 13.13
N PRO A 221 8.15 -1.34 13.33
CA PRO A 221 8.28 -2.25 14.44
C PRO A 221 9.36 -3.30 14.15
N HIS A 222 10.27 -3.46 15.10
CA HIS A 222 11.14 -4.62 15.22
C HIS A 222 10.60 -5.48 16.37
N PHE A 223 9.89 -6.54 16.02
CA PHE A 223 9.27 -7.43 17.00
C PHE A 223 10.33 -8.33 17.63
N THR A 224 10.53 -8.18 18.94
CA THR A 224 11.54 -8.90 19.72
C THR A 224 10.93 -10.01 20.59
N ALA A 225 9.63 -9.93 20.88
CA ALA A 225 8.95 -10.84 21.79
C ALA A 225 8.89 -12.28 21.25
N ALA A 226 9.17 -13.25 22.12
CA ALA A 226 8.99 -14.66 21.85
C ALA A 226 7.52 -14.98 21.50
N PRO A 227 7.26 -15.99 20.65
CA PRO A 227 5.90 -16.43 20.37
C PRO A 227 5.21 -16.95 21.63
N LEU A 228 3.93 -16.66 21.77
CA LEU A 228 3.09 -17.30 22.78
C LEU A 228 2.58 -18.64 22.26
N ILE A 229 3.09 -19.73 22.81
CA ILE A 229 2.70 -21.08 22.40
C ILE A 229 1.56 -21.56 23.28
N GLN A 230 0.46 -21.94 22.65
CA GLN A 230 -0.76 -22.35 23.34
C GLN A 230 -0.81 -23.87 23.47
N ALA A 231 -0.98 -24.37 24.69
CA ALA A 231 -1.09 -25.80 24.96
C ALA A 231 -2.21 -26.43 24.10
N PRO A 232 -2.01 -27.65 23.56
CA PRO A 232 -0.94 -28.62 23.88
C PRO A 232 0.34 -28.49 23.04
N ALA A 233 0.51 -27.37 22.32
CA ALA A 233 1.57 -27.28 21.33
C ALA A 233 2.98 -27.10 21.95
N ILE A 234 4.00 -27.64 21.27
CA ILE A 234 5.41 -27.60 21.69
C ILE A 234 6.21 -26.80 20.66
N ASP A 235 7.11 -25.92 21.11
CA ASP A 235 8.03 -25.21 20.22
C ASP A 235 9.02 -26.21 19.57
N PRO A 236 9.04 -26.35 18.22
CA PRO A 236 10.03 -27.20 17.56
C PRO A 236 11.48 -26.73 17.77
N ILE A 237 11.69 -25.46 18.12
CA ILE A 237 13.01 -24.86 18.32
C ILE A 237 13.15 -24.22 19.70
N ALA A 238 12.49 -24.80 20.72
CA ALA A 238 12.66 -24.43 22.12
C ALA A 238 14.14 -24.32 22.50
N GLY A 239 14.51 -23.26 23.22
CA GLY A 239 15.88 -23.04 23.68
C GLY A 239 16.87 -22.56 22.61
N LYS A 240 16.44 -22.42 21.35
CA LYS A 240 17.29 -21.92 20.24
C LYS A 240 16.82 -20.58 19.66
N ARG A 241 15.79 -19.96 20.26
CA ARG A 241 15.07 -18.80 19.71
C ARG A 241 15.93 -17.53 19.63
N SER A 242 16.91 -17.36 20.50
CA SER A 242 17.78 -16.19 20.50
C SER A 242 19.15 -16.51 21.09
N GLY A 243 20.09 -15.58 20.96
CA GLY A 243 21.40 -15.69 21.58
C GLY A 243 22.41 -14.68 21.04
N VAL A 244 23.64 -14.80 21.51
CA VAL A 244 24.76 -13.98 21.06
C VAL A 244 25.72 -14.83 20.23
N ILE A 245 26.06 -14.34 19.05
CA ILE A 245 27.26 -14.78 18.32
C ILE A 245 28.36 -13.79 18.69
N ARG A 246 29.38 -14.26 19.43
CA ARG A 246 30.46 -13.41 19.96
C ARG A 246 31.69 -13.44 19.05
N TYR A 247 32.30 -12.27 18.88
CA TYR A 247 33.63 -12.06 18.30
C TYR A 247 34.42 -11.05 19.14
N ASP A 248 35.67 -10.79 18.76
CA ASP A 248 36.52 -9.80 19.43
C ASP A 248 36.08 -8.35 19.14
N ASN A 249 35.36 -8.12 18.04
CA ASN A 249 34.82 -6.81 17.69
C ASN A 249 33.33 -6.74 18.03
N ASP A 250 32.97 -5.88 18.98
CA ASP A 250 31.56 -5.69 19.36
C ASP A 250 30.81 -4.63 18.53
N TYR A 251 31.55 -3.80 17.79
CA TYR A 251 31.02 -2.67 17.04
C TYR A 251 31.22 -2.87 15.55
N LEU A 252 30.13 -2.81 14.80
CA LEU A 252 30.13 -2.83 13.34
C LEU A 252 30.55 -1.45 12.81
N ASP A 253 31.66 -1.38 12.09
CA ASP A 253 32.10 -0.19 11.35
C ASP A 253 31.80 -0.36 9.86
N LEU A 254 30.87 0.44 9.35
CA LEU A 254 30.45 0.43 7.95
C LEU A 254 31.00 1.66 7.25
N ASP A 255 31.92 1.45 6.31
CA ASP A 255 32.29 2.47 5.33
C ASP A 255 31.32 2.41 4.14
N ILE A 256 30.14 3.02 4.32
CA ILE A 256 29.05 2.98 3.34
C ILE A 256 29.49 3.55 2.00
N ASP A 257 30.29 4.62 1.99
CA ASP A 257 30.73 5.27 0.75
C ASP A 257 31.64 4.33 -0.06
N LYS A 258 32.57 3.62 0.62
CA LYS A 258 33.38 2.59 -0.02
C LYS A 258 32.53 1.42 -0.53
N LEU A 259 31.57 0.95 0.25
CA LEU A 259 30.69 -0.17 -0.11
C LEU A 259 29.79 0.14 -1.32
N LEU A 260 29.47 1.42 -1.56
CA LEU A 260 28.65 1.85 -2.70
C LEU A 260 29.46 2.14 -3.97
N LEU A 261 30.75 2.45 -3.85
CA LEU A 261 31.65 2.74 -4.99
C LEU A 261 32.06 1.48 -5.78
N ASP A 262 32.07 0.31 -5.14
CA ASP A 262 32.47 -0.96 -5.77
C ASP A 262 31.37 -1.59 -6.67
N ARG A 263 30.33 -0.83 -7.07
CA ARG A 263 29.26 -1.32 -7.94
C ARG A 263 29.66 -1.36 -9.42
N PRO A 264 29.43 -2.48 -10.14
CA PRO A 264 29.44 -2.47 -11.60
C PRO A 264 28.27 -1.65 -12.13
N ILE A 265 28.53 -0.73 -13.07
CA ILE A 265 27.50 0.03 -13.79
C ILE A 265 26.93 -0.88 -14.89
N GLU A 266 25.69 -1.37 -14.77
CA GLU A 266 25.01 -2.09 -15.86
C GLU A 266 24.00 -1.20 -16.62
N GLU A 267 24.19 -1.13 -17.94
CA GLU A 267 23.33 -0.48 -18.92
C GLU A 267 22.06 -1.31 -19.20
N ASN A 268 20.88 -0.72 -18.97
CA ASN A 268 19.59 -1.38 -19.22
C ASN A 268 19.29 -1.55 -20.73
N GLN A 269 19.34 -2.79 -21.24
CA GLN A 269 18.82 -3.15 -22.57
C GLN A 269 17.38 -3.65 -22.52
N ALA A 270 16.47 -2.97 -23.23
CA ALA A 270 15.04 -3.28 -23.31
C ALA A 270 14.71 -4.33 -24.40
N LYS A 271 13.80 -5.28 -24.10
CA LYS A 271 13.25 -6.24 -25.07
C LYS A 271 12.02 -5.69 -25.83
N PRO A 272 11.75 -6.10 -27.09
CA PRO A 272 10.74 -5.49 -27.96
C PRO A 272 9.34 -6.15 -27.86
N SER A 273 8.30 -5.34 -27.98
CA SER A 273 6.88 -5.73 -27.97
C SER A 273 6.29 -5.97 -29.37
N LYS A 274 5.43 -6.98 -29.50
CA LYS A 274 4.62 -7.30 -30.70
C LYS A 274 3.51 -6.26 -30.95
N GLN A 275 3.28 -5.95 -32.23
CA GLN A 275 2.31 -4.97 -32.77
C GLN A 275 0.89 -5.55 -32.96
N ALA A 276 -0.15 -4.71 -32.84
CA ALA A 276 -1.42 -4.83 -33.58
C ALA A 276 -2.20 -3.47 -33.60
N LYS A 277 -3.12 -3.35 -34.57
CA LYS A 277 -3.57 -2.18 -35.36
C LYS A 277 -4.85 -1.44 -34.85
N PRO A 278 -5.22 -0.28 -35.44
CA PRO A 278 -6.17 0.71 -34.89
C PRO A 278 -7.58 0.67 -35.51
N LYS A 279 -8.57 1.27 -34.83
CA LYS A 279 -9.88 1.80 -35.30
C LYS A 279 -10.57 2.51 -34.11
N ALA A 280 -11.39 3.55 -34.19
CA ALA A 280 -11.76 4.55 -35.20
C ALA A 280 -12.37 5.75 -34.44
N GLN A 281 -12.26 6.96 -35.00
CA GLN A 281 -12.67 8.23 -34.38
C GLN A 281 -14.19 8.41 -34.30
N SER A 282 -14.69 9.01 -33.21
CA SER A 282 -15.96 9.74 -33.21
C SER A 282 -15.80 11.11 -32.54
N LYS A 283 -16.62 12.06 -33.00
CA LYS A 283 -16.41 13.52 -33.01
C LYS A 283 -16.79 14.21 -31.70
N SER A 284 -16.05 15.27 -31.41
CA SER A 284 -16.03 16.13 -30.23
C SER A 284 -17.29 16.98 -29.97
N ALA A 285 -17.64 17.17 -28.70
CA ALA A 285 -18.31 18.38 -28.20
C ALA A 285 -17.26 19.37 -27.68
N LYS A 286 -17.43 20.67 -28.02
CA LYS A 286 -16.49 21.76 -27.72
C LYS A 286 -16.43 22.05 -26.23
N PRO A 287 -15.26 22.43 -25.70
CA PRO A 287 -15.18 22.66 -24.27
C PRO A 287 -14.86 24.09 -23.82
N LEU A 288 -15.23 24.38 -22.57
CA LEU A 288 -15.23 25.72 -21.98
C LEU A 288 -14.08 25.94 -20.98
N TYR A 289 -12.91 26.20 -21.55
CA TYR A 289 -11.89 27.08 -20.96
C TYR A 289 -11.45 28.00 -22.10
N LYS A 290 -11.64 29.32 -21.98
CA LYS A 290 -11.05 30.27 -22.93
C LYS A 290 -9.60 30.49 -22.48
N PRO A 291 -8.60 29.88 -23.16
CA PRO A 291 -7.22 30.07 -22.79
C PRO A 291 -6.86 31.51 -23.11
N THR A 292 -6.38 32.26 -22.13
CA THR A 292 -5.61 33.45 -22.44
C THR A 292 -4.37 33.00 -23.21
N HIS A 293 -4.37 33.37 -24.50
CA HIS A 293 -3.28 33.39 -25.48
C HIS A 293 -3.25 32.38 -26.64
N LYS A 294 -3.84 31.18 -26.60
CA LYS A 294 -3.94 30.31 -27.82
C LYS A 294 -5.20 29.45 -27.84
N ASN A 295 -6.05 29.65 -28.86
CA ASN A 295 -7.30 28.93 -29.08
C ASN A 295 -7.06 27.56 -29.72
N PHE A 296 -6.35 26.66 -29.05
CA PHE A 296 -6.32 25.27 -29.48
C PHE A 296 -7.59 24.57 -28.97
N ALA A 297 -8.46 24.17 -29.89
CA ALA A 297 -9.73 23.53 -29.60
C ALA A 297 -9.62 22.00 -29.59
N THR A 298 -8.56 21.43 -30.16
CA THR A 298 -8.38 19.98 -30.29
C THR A 298 -6.99 19.52 -29.84
N LEU A 299 -6.89 18.23 -29.49
CA LEU A 299 -5.61 17.62 -29.13
C LEU A 299 -4.64 17.63 -30.31
N ASP A 300 -5.15 17.49 -31.53
CA ASP A 300 -4.33 17.47 -32.74
C ASP A 300 -3.69 18.84 -33.04
N GLU A 301 -4.40 19.93 -32.73
CA GLU A 301 -3.85 21.29 -32.79
C GLU A 301 -2.73 21.50 -31.78
N TRP A 302 -2.90 21.01 -30.55
CA TRP A 302 -1.85 21.01 -29.53
C TRP A 302 -0.63 20.19 -29.95
N ILE A 303 -0.85 18.99 -30.49
CA ILE A 303 0.21 18.14 -31.02
C ILE A 303 1.00 18.88 -32.10
N LYS A 304 0.33 19.53 -33.05
CA LYS A 304 1.00 20.30 -34.12
C LYS A 304 1.80 21.48 -33.56
N HIS A 305 1.26 22.18 -32.55
CA HIS A 305 1.95 23.29 -31.88
C HIS A 305 3.21 22.82 -31.13
N PHE A 306 3.16 21.65 -30.50
CA PHE A 306 4.33 21.07 -29.84
C PHE A 306 5.50 20.75 -30.78
N GLU A 307 5.24 20.57 -32.08
CA GLU A 307 6.31 20.37 -33.06
C GLU A 307 7.13 21.64 -33.33
N SER A 308 6.60 22.84 -33.02
CA SER A 308 7.26 24.13 -33.27
C SER A 308 7.57 24.93 -32.01
N VAL A 309 7.29 24.38 -30.82
CA VAL A 309 7.42 25.11 -29.56
C VAL A 309 8.88 25.39 -29.16
N GLU A 310 9.18 26.60 -28.69
CA GLU A 310 10.50 26.92 -28.11
C GLU A 310 10.50 26.88 -26.58
N ASN A 311 9.44 27.41 -25.93
CA ASN A 311 9.31 27.39 -24.48
C ASN A 311 8.41 26.24 -24.02
N LEU A 312 9.03 25.08 -23.80
CA LEU A 312 8.34 23.85 -23.45
C LEU A 312 7.48 23.99 -22.18
N HIS A 313 8.04 24.55 -21.11
CA HIS A 313 7.43 24.50 -19.78
C HIS A 313 6.12 25.30 -19.71
N ASN A 314 6.10 26.54 -20.22
CA ASN A 314 4.89 27.38 -20.19
C ASN A 314 3.76 26.84 -21.08
N GLU A 315 4.13 26.31 -22.23
CA GLU A 315 3.19 25.77 -23.22
C GLU A 315 2.61 24.45 -22.73
N PHE A 316 3.43 23.61 -22.07
CA PHE A 316 2.97 22.37 -21.46
C PHE A 316 2.09 22.61 -20.24
N ARG A 317 2.36 23.64 -19.43
CA ARG A 317 1.46 24.08 -18.34
C ARG A 317 0.11 24.55 -18.86
N THR A 318 0.09 25.24 -20.00
CA THR A 318 -1.15 25.69 -20.63
C THR A 318 -1.93 24.49 -21.19
N PHE A 319 -1.23 23.56 -21.82
CA PHE A 319 -1.78 22.31 -22.32
C PHE A 319 -2.36 21.43 -21.20
N SER A 320 -1.66 21.26 -20.07
CA SER A 320 -2.14 20.42 -18.96
C SER A 320 -3.43 21.00 -18.36
N ASN A 321 -3.51 22.33 -18.19
CA ASN A 321 -4.75 22.99 -17.79
C ASN A 321 -5.88 22.79 -18.82
N TRP A 322 -5.57 22.88 -20.11
CA TRP A 322 -6.54 22.62 -21.18
C TRP A 322 -7.03 21.16 -21.15
N ILE A 323 -6.14 20.19 -21.00
CA ILE A 323 -6.49 18.76 -20.92
C ILE A 323 -7.45 18.49 -19.77
N TYR A 324 -7.17 18.97 -18.57
CA TYR A 324 -8.05 18.72 -17.42
C TYR A 324 -9.33 19.57 -17.43
N ALA A 325 -9.39 20.62 -18.26
CA ALA A 325 -10.66 21.27 -18.59
C ALA A 325 -11.52 20.40 -19.52
N GLN A 326 -10.92 19.61 -20.43
CA GLN A 326 -11.65 18.83 -21.44
C GLN A 326 -11.93 17.40 -21.02
N LYS A 327 -11.03 16.81 -20.25
CA LYS A 327 -10.98 15.39 -19.93
C LYS A 327 -10.68 15.22 -18.45
N PHE A 328 -11.61 14.60 -17.73
CA PHE A 328 -11.46 14.37 -16.30
C PHE A 328 -10.25 13.48 -15.95
N PHE A 329 -9.98 12.48 -16.78
CA PHE A 329 -8.94 11.47 -16.55
C PHE A 329 -7.58 11.78 -17.20
N GLY A 330 -7.41 12.97 -17.79
CA GLY A 330 -6.17 13.34 -18.48
C GLY A 330 -6.00 12.66 -19.85
N LEU A 331 -4.75 12.40 -20.24
CA LEU A 331 -4.40 11.76 -21.51
C LEU A 331 -4.40 10.23 -21.40
N THR A 332 -4.84 9.55 -22.45
CA THR A 332 -4.55 8.12 -22.60
C THR A 332 -3.06 7.91 -22.94
N LYS A 333 -2.51 6.71 -22.66
CA LYS A 333 -1.12 6.37 -23.03
C LYS A 333 -0.82 6.56 -24.53
N ALA A 334 -1.81 6.33 -25.39
CA ALA A 334 -1.66 6.53 -26.82
C ALA A 334 -1.54 8.02 -27.17
N GLU A 335 -2.33 8.87 -26.52
CA GLU A 335 -2.28 10.32 -26.72
C GLU A 335 -1.04 10.95 -26.11
N GLU A 336 -0.63 10.48 -24.93
CA GLU A 336 0.64 10.84 -24.28
C GLU A 336 1.83 10.55 -25.21
N LYS A 337 1.87 9.35 -25.80
CA LYS A 337 2.90 9.00 -26.79
C LYS A 337 2.90 9.93 -28.01
N ARG A 338 1.72 10.37 -28.47
CA ARG A 338 1.60 11.32 -29.60
C ARG A 338 2.12 12.70 -29.22
N VAL A 339 1.78 13.20 -28.03
CA VAL A 339 2.28 14.47 -27.49
C VAL A 339 3.81 14.42 -27.36
N PHE A 340 4.36 13.36 -26.77
CA PHE A 340 5.82 13.20 -26.63
C PHE A 340 6.52 13.06 -27.98
N SER A 341 5.90 12.38 -28.95
CA SER A 341 6.45 12.29 -30.30
C SER A 341 6.48 13.65 -31.00
N ALA A 342 5.51 14.53 -30.75
CA ALA A 342 5.53 15.89 -31.27
C ALA A 342 6.57 16.76 -30.57
N LEU A 343 6.70 16.64 -29.24
CA LEU A 343 7.73 17.34 -28.47
C LEU A 343 9.14 17.00 -28.93
N LYS A 344 9.42 15.74 -29.31
CA LYS A 344 10.71 15.36 -29.90
C LYS A 344 11.05 16.11 -31.19
N LYS A 345 10.06 16.64 -31.89
CA LYS A 345 10.25 17.40 -33.12
C LYS A 345 10.48 18.91 -32.88
N SER A 346 10.17 19.40 -31.68
CA SER A 346 10.40 20.79 -31.26
C SER A 346 11.84 21.23 -31.54
N PRO A 347 12.06 22.45 -32.08
CA PRO A 347 13.40 23.02 -32.24
C PRO A 347 14.20 23.09 -30.93
N ARG A 348 13.54 23.23 -29.78
CA ARG A 348 14.19 23.27 -28.47
C ARG A 348 14.70 21.89 -28.05
N ILE A 349 13.86 20.85 -28.17
CA ILE A 349 14.25 19.48 -27.84
C ILE A 349 15.28 18.93 -28.83
N LYS A 350 15.22 19.31 -30.11
CA LYS A 350 16.26 18.97 -31.09
C LYS A 350 17.63 19.54 -30.74
N ARG A 351 17.67 20.77 -30.19
CA ARG A 351 18.91 21.41 -29.73
C ARG A 351 19.43 20.82 -28.42
N GLU A 352 18.53 20.38 -27.53
CA GLU A 352 18.88 19.84 -26.22
C GLU A 352 18.02 18.60 -25.88
N PRO A 353 18.36 17.41 -26.42
CA PRO A 353 17.55 16.20 -26.24
C PRO A 353 17.39 15.78 -24.77
N SER A 354 18.44 15.96 -23.96
CA SER A 354 18.45 15.67 -22.53
C SER A 354 17.43 16.49 -21.73
N ARG A 355 16.89 17.58 -22.29
CA ARG A 355 15.83 18.37 -21.67
C ARG A 355 14.50 17.63 -21.66
N LEU A 356 14.22 16.82 -22.69
CA LEU A 356 13.02 15.99 -22.70
C LEU A 356 13.12 14.87 -21.68
N ASP A 357 14.29 14.24 -21.56
CA ASP A 357 14.49 13.17 -20.58
C ASP A 357 14.42 13.71 -19.15
N ARG A 358 15.03 14.86 -18.84
CA ARG A 358 14.85 15.54 -17.55
C ARG A 358 13.40 15.91 -17.29
N PHE A 359 12.71 16.46 -18.29
CA PHE A 359 11.29 16.82 -18.16
C PHE A 359 10.40 15.60 -17.82
N LEU A 360 10.70 14.43 -18.36
CA LEU A 360 9.91 13.21 -18.14
C LEU A 360 10.35 12.42 -16.89
N ASN A 361 11.65 12.35 -16.62
CA ASN A 361 12.21 11.47 -15.59
C ASN A 361 12.46 12.17 -14.25
N ASP A 362 12.71 13.48 -14.24
CA ASP A 362 12.97 14.24 -13.01
C ASP A 362 11.67 14.67 -12.31
N GLY A 363 10.52 14.16 -12.75
CA GLY A 363 9.21 14.45 -12.16
C GLY A 363 8.54 15.73 -12.67
N GLU A 364 9.24 16.63 -13.38
CA GLU A 364 8.69 17.92 -13.86
C GLU A 364 7.34 17.75 -14.63
N TYR A 365 7.24 16.74 -15.51
CA TYR A 365 6.01 16.42 -16.25
C TYR A 365 4.87 16.00 -15.30
N ARG A 366 5.16 15.11 -14.35
CA ARG A 366 4.18 14.59 -13.41
C ARG A 366 3.69 15.71 -12.50
N ASP A 367 4.60 16.52 -11.97
CA ASP A 367 4.27 17.66 -11.12
C ASP A 367 3.38 18.68 -11.83
N LEU A 368 3.63 18.95 -13.12
CA LEU A 368 2.79 19.87 -13.92
C LEU A 368 1.39 19.31 -14.19
N MET A 369 1.28 18.00 -14.43
CA MET A 369 -0.01 17.32 -14.65
C MET A 369 -0.81 17.25 -13.36
N ASP A 370 -0.18 16.85 -12.26
CA ASP A 370 -0.81 16.77 -10.94
C ASP A 370 -1.24 18.15 -10.44
N SER A 371 -0.37 19.16 -10.59
CA SER A 371 -0.70 20.55 -10.27
C SER A 371 -1.87 21.09 -11.12
N ALA A 372 -1.98 20.70 -12.38
CA ALA A 372 -3.10 21.10 -13.24
C ALA A 372 -4.40 20.41 -12.83
N ARG A 373 -4.33 19.11 -12.53
CA ARG A 373 -5.44 18.32 -11.98
C ARG A 373 -5.95 18.93 -10.68
N GLU A 374 -5.06 19.22 -9.74
CA GLU A 374 -5.41 19.84 -8.45
C GLU A 374 -6.02 21.22 -8.63
N ARG A 375 -5.46 22.08 -9.50
CA ARG A 375 -6.05 23.40 -9.79
C ARG A 375 -7.45 23.29 -10.39
N GLN A 376 -7.70 22.34 -11.30
CA GLN A 376 -9.03 22.13 -11.85
C GLN A 376 -9.99 21.53 -10.83
N LEU A 377 -9.54 20.60 -9.99
CA LEU A 377 -10.33 20.07 -8.88
C LEU A 377 -10.68 21.17 -7.88
N LEU A 378 -9.74 22.04 -7.53
CA LEU A 378 -9.94 23.18 -6.64
C LEU A 378 -10.87 24.22 -7.26
N ALA A 379 -10.67 24.59 -8.54
CA ALA A 379 -11.55 25.51 -9.25
C ALA A 379 -12.98 24.95 -9.38
N ARG A 380 -13.13 23.64 -9.57
CA ARG A 380 -14.41 22.95 -9.53
C ARG A 380 -15.01 23.00 -8.12
N ARG A 381 -14.25 22.64 -7.08
CA ARG A 381 -14.68 22.71 -5.66
C ARG A 381 -15.10 24.12 -5.25
N GLU A 382 -14.36 25.15 -5.65
CA GLU A 382 -14.69 26.54 -5.38
C GLU A 382 -15.87 27.03 -6.22
N ARG A 383 -16.06 26.54 -7.45
CA ARG A 383 -17.33 26.74 -8.19
C ARG A 383 -18.50 26.02 -7.51
N TYR A 384 -18.30 24.81 -7.02
CA TYR A 384 -19.31 24.05 -6.28
C TYR A 384 -19.65 24.73 -4.96
N LYS A 385 -18.68 25.29 -4.23
CA LYS A 385 -18.92 26.10 -3.01
C LYS A 385 -19.61 27.41 -3.32
N ALA A 386 -19.13 28.17 -4.32
CA ALA A 386 -19.71 29.45 -4.72
C ALA A 386 -21.14 29.30 -5.26
N LYS A 387 -21.46 28.17 -5.91
CA LYS A 387 -22.81 27.85 -6.40
C LYS A 387 -23.69 27.09 -5.39
N ALA A 388 -23.12 26.31 -4.46
CA ALA A 388 -23.86 25.67 -3.37
C ALA A 388 -24.45 26.70 -2.40
N LEU A 389 -23.90 27.91 -2.38
CA LEU A 389 -24.47 29.05 -1.66
C LEU A 389 -25.67 29.70 -2.40
N GLN A 390 -26.01 29.31 -3.64
CA GLN A 390 -27.01 30.01 -4.46
C GLN A 390 -27.92 29.15 -5.37
N ILE A 391 -27.90 27.81 -5.38
CA ILE A 391 -28.68 27.03 -6.36
C ILE A 391 -29.85 26.23 -5.75
N ASP A 392 -31.03 26.48 -6.34
CA ASP A 392 -32.25 25.68 -6.28
C ASP A 392 -31.99 24.27 -6.86
N ILE A 393 -32.40 23.25 -6.09
CA ILE A 393 -32.21 21.81 -6.31
C ILE A 393 -32.60 21.35 -7.74
N SER A 394 -33.48 22.09 -8.41
CA SER A 394 -33.97 21.80 -9.76
C SER A 394 -32.94 22.04 -10.90
N GLU A 395 -31.97 22.95 -10.75
CA GLU A 395 -30.91 23.19 -11.76
C GLU A 395 -29.72 22.22 -11.63
N ALA A 396 -29.37 21.82 -10.40
CA ALA A 396 -28.34 20.82 -10.15
C ALA A 396 -28.70 19.45 -10.77
N ALA A 397 -30.00 19.12 -10.76
CA ALA A 397 -30.53 17.92 -11.41
C ALA A 397 -30.40 17.96 -12.94
N GLN A 398 -30.47 19.14 -13.57
CA GLN A 398 -30.33 19.27 -15.03
C GLN A 398 -28.89 19.05 -15.51
N TRP A 399 -27.89 19.39 -14.68
CA TRP A 399 -26.47 19.26 -15.04
C TRP A 399 -25.95 17.83 -14.84
N ILE A 400 -26.34 17.17 -13.75
CA ILE A 400 -26.07 15.74 -13.54
C ILE A 400 -26.76 14.90 -14.63
N ASN A 401 -27.96 15.31 -15.05
CA ASN A 401 -28.62 14.71 -16.21
C ASN A 401 -27.80 14.91 -17.50
N TRP A 402 -27.12 16.04 -17.72
CA TRP A 402 -26.36 16.24 -18.96
C TRP A 402 -25.14 15.31 -19.08
N ASP A 403 -24.34 15.17 -18.02
CA ASP A 403 -23.18 14.25 -18.00
C ASP A 403 -23.63 12.79 -18.10
N PHE A 404 -24.72 12.44 -17.43
CA PHE A 404 -25.34 11.12 -17.53
C PHE A 404 -25.88 10.83 -18.94
N GLU A 405 -26.61 11.76 -19.55
CA GLU A 405 -27.26 11.60 -20.86
C GLU A 405 -26.27 11.51 -22.04
N ASN A 406 -25.13 12.23 -21.98
CA ASN A 406 -24.23 12.34 -23.13
C ASN A 406 -23.01 11.39 -23.07
N GLU A 407 -22.51 11.02 -21.88
CA GLU A 407 -21.30 10.19 -21.77
C GLU A 407 -21.60 8.78 -21.26
N ILE A 408 -22.56 8.63 -20.36
CA ILE A 408 -22.83 7.38 -19.63
C ILE A 408 -23.98 6.59 -20.29
N LYS A 409 -25.10 7.25 -20.61
CA LYS A 409 -26.30 6.64 -21.22
C LYS A 409 -26.07 5.94 -22.56
N PRO A 410 -25.22 6.42 -23.49
CA PRO A 410 -24.95 5.72 -24.76
C PRO A 410 -24.26 4.35 -24.56
N LEU A 411 -23.54 4.17 -23.45
CA LEU A 411 -22.85 2.92 -23.10
C LEU A 411 -23.81 1.88 -22.46
N LEU A 412 -25.03 2.29 -22.08
CA LEU A 412 -25.88 1.52 -21.17
C LEU A 412 -27.26 1.12 -21.74
N GLY A 413 -27.64 1.62 -22.92
CA GLY A 413 -28.90 1.26 -23.58
C GLY A 413 -30.17 1.71 -22.83
N LYS A 414 -31.21 0.84 -22.75
CA LYS A 414 -32.56 1.15 -22.20
C LYS A 414 -32.74 0.88 -20.68
N ARG A 415 -31.67 0.76 -19.89
CA ARG A 415 -31.76 0.28 -18.49
C ARG A 415 -31.90 1.43 -17.47
N LYS A 416 -32.66 1.22 -16.38
CA LYS A 416 -32.84 2.21 -15.30
C LYS A 416 -31.65 2.15 -14.33
N ILE A 417 -30.81 3.17 -14.35
CA ILE A 417 -29.66 3.32 -13.44
C ILE A 417 -29.83 4.61 -12.65
N LEU A 418 -29.55 4.54 -11.35
CA LEU A 418 -29.57 5.69 -10.46
C LEU A 418 -28.15 5.95 -9.97
N LEU A 419 -27.57 7.06 -10.42
CA LEU A 419 -26.28 7.55 -9.92
C LEU A 419 -26.53 8.58 -8.81
N CYS A 420 -25.95 8.34 -7.65
CA CYS A 420 -26.01 9.26 -6.52
C CYS A 420 -24.66 9.97 -6.35
N ASP A 421 -24.52 11.15 -6.96
CA ASP A 421 -23.37 12.02 -6.74
C ASP A 421 -23.67 13.01 -5.61
N ALA A 422 -22.93 12.92 -4.52
CA ALA A 422 -22.99 13.88 -3.43
C ALA A 422 -21.64 13.90 -2.68
N PRO A 423 -21.29 15.00 -2.00
CA PRO A 423 -20.07 15.09 -1.20
C PRO A 423 -19.96 14.01 -0.10
N MET A 424 -18.75 13.76 0.40
CA MET A 424 -18.57 12.92 1.59
C MET A 424 -19.30 13.55 2.79
N GLY A 425 -19.86 12.71 3.66
CA GLY A 425 -20.59 13.15 4.85
C GLY A 425 -22.06 13.53 4.63
N THR A 426 -22.58 13.54 3.40
CA THR A 426 -24.00 13.82 3.11
C THR A 426 -24.94 12.65 3.39
N GLY A 427 -24.42 11.53 3.91
CA GLY A 427 -25.20 10.35 4.22
C GLY A 427 -25.62 9.52 3.01
N LYS A 428 -24.93 9.59 1.86
CA LYS A 428 -25.21 8.76 0.67
C LYS A 428 -25.38 7.27 1.00
N THR A 429 -24.45 6.71 1.78
CA THR A 429 -24.49 5.31 2.20
C THR A 429 -25.73 5.05 3.08
N THR A 430 -26.07 5.97 3.99
CA THR A 430 -27.27 5.88 4.82
C THR A 430 -28.56 6.01 4.00
N TRP A 431 -28.57 6.89 3.00
CA TRP A 431 -29.68 7.07 2.07
C TRP A 431 -29.86 5.83 1.20
N ALA A 432 -28.79 5.29 0.60
CA ALA A 432 -28.84 4.04 -0.16
C ALA A 432 -29.36 2.89 0.71
N LYS A 433 -28.86 2.76 1.95
CA LYS A 433 -29.34 1.77 2.93
C LYS A 433 -30.84 1.92 3.23
N ARG A 434 -31.32 3.13 3.52
CA ARG A 434 -32.73 3.39 3.84
C ARG A 434 -33.63 3.19 2.61
N THR A 435 -33.33 3.87 1.52
CA THR A 435 -34.11 3.78 0.27
C THR A 435 -34.22 2.34 -0.22
N PHE A 436 -33.13 1.58 -0.15
CA PHE A 436 -33.12 0.19 -0.60
C PHE A 436 -33.79 -0.78 0.37
N PHE A 437 -33.39 -0.79 1.65
CA PHE A 437 -33.85 -1.83 2.58
C PHE A 437 -35.18 -1.51 3.29
N SER A 438 -35.57 -0.23 3.41
CA SER A 438 -36.91 0.13 3.92
C SER A 438 -37.91 0.45 2.82
N GLY A 439 -37.48 1.00 1.68
CA GLY A 439 -38.38 1.41 0.58
C GLY A 439 -38.73 0.29 -0.40
N ILE A 440 -37.73 -0.43 -0.91
CA ILE A 440 -37.94 -1.42 -2.00
C ILE A 440 -38.48 -2.76 -1.46
N LYS A 441 -38.14 -3.13 -0.23
CA LYS A 441 -38.69 -4.32 0.46
C LYS A 441 -40.22 -4.27 0.61
N ALA A 442 -40.78 -3.06 0.71
CA ALA A 442 -42.22 -2.82 0.75
C ALA A 442 -42.88 -2.77 -0.64
N LEU A 443 -42.11 -2.49 -1.70
CA LEU A 443 -42.61 -2.24 -3.06
C LEU A 443 -42.44 -3.45 -4.01
N TYR A 444 -41.56 -4.39 -3.72
CA TYR A 444 -41.34 -5.57 -4.56
C TYR A 444 -41.12 -6.84 -3.74
N SER A 445 -42.19 -7.63 -3.58
CA SER A 445 -42.14 -9.03 -3.11
C SER A 445 -41.55 -10.01 -4.14
N ARG A 446 -40.96 -9.50 -5.23
CA ARG A 446 -40.48 -10.28 -6.40
C ARG A 446 -38.97 -10.26 -6.60
N PHE A 447 -38.24 -9.27 -6.08
CA PHE A 447 -36.78 -9.23 -6.18
C PHE A 447 -36.21 -9.63 -4.83
N ASN A 448 -35.92 -10.93 -4.70
CA ASN A 448 -35.37 -11.44 -3.45
C ASN A 448 -33.87 -11.15 -3.32
N THR A 449 -33.19 -10.52 -4.30
CA THR A 449 -31.73 -10.60 -4.38
C THR A 449 -31.01 -9.28 -4.63
N SER A 450 -29.90 -9.03 -3.92
CA SER A 450 -29.07 -7.82 -4.09
C SER A 450 -27.58 -8.06 -3.88
N ILE A 451 -26.76 -7.28 -4.58
CA ILE A 451 -25.31 -7.31 -4.46
C ILE A 451 -24.80 -5.90 -4.23
N VAL A 452 -24.01 -5.73 -3.17
CA VAL A 452 -23.28 -4.49 -2.89
C VAL A 452 -21.80 -4.70 -3.15
N ILE A 453 -21.24 -3.97 -4.11
CA ILE A 453 -19.81 -3.92 -4.40
C ILE A 453 -19.21 -2.70 -3.72
N THR A 454 -18.09 -2.90 -3.04
CA THR A 454 -17.33 -1.85 -2.36
C THR A 454 -15.86 -1.88 -2.74
N SER A 455 -15.19 -0.74 -2.62
CA SER A 455 -13.75 -0.58 -2.88
C SER A 455 -12.88 -1.37 -1.87
N LEU A 456 -13.34 -1.50 -0.62
CA LEU A 456 -12.58 -2.03 0.50
C LEU A 456 -13.36 -3.06 1.32
N ARG A 457 -12.66 -4.08 1.84
CA ARG A 457 -13.25 -5.14 2.69
C ARG A 457 -13.97 -4.62 3.93
N PHE A 458 -13.47 -3.55 4.55
CA PHE A 458 -14.12 -3.00 5.74
C PHE A 458 -15.50 -2.40 5.40
N LEU A 459 -15.65 -1.82 4.19
CA LEU A 459 -16.92 -1.26 3.73
C LEU A 459 -17.92 -2.39 3.46
N ALA A 460 -17.51 -3.47 2.81
CA ALA A 460 -18.37 -4.65 2.62
C ALA A 460 -18.92 -5.17 3.96
N LYS A 461 -18.04 -5.29 4.98
CA LYS A 461 -18.45 -5.69 6.32
C LYS A 461 -19.36 -4.67 7.02
N LEU A 462 -19.14 -3.38 6.79
CA LEU A 462 -20.01 -2.32 7.32
C LEU A 462 -21.41 -2.38 6.69
N TRP A 463 -21.49 -2.66 5.39
CA TRP A 463 -22.76 -2.90 4.71
C TRP A 463 -23.49 -4.13 5.26
N SER A 464 -22.79 -5.25 5.46
CA SER A 464 -23.37 -6.45 6.07
C SER A 464 -23.85 -6.23 7.52
N ASN A 465 -23.06 -5.55 8.35
CA ASN A 465 -23.44 -5.30 9.74
C ASN A 465 -24.62 -4.33 9.88
N ASP A 466 -24.62 -3.24 9.09
CA ASP A 466 -25.64 -2.20 9.17
C ASP A 466 -26.96 -2.66 8.54
N VAL A 467 -26.89 -3.63 7.64
CA VAL A 467 -28.03 -4.22 6.97
C VAL A 467 -28.06 -5.70 7.32
N LYS A 468 -28.78 -6.05 8.39
CA LYS A 468 -28.86 -7.41 8.95
C LYS A 468 -29.25 -8.53 7.96
N VAL A 469 -29.72 -8.18 6.77
CA VAL A 469 -30.09 -9.12 5.70
C VAL A 469 -29.01 -9.29 4.63
N LEU A 470 -27.93 -8.50 4.65
CA LEU A 470 -26.75 -8.62 3.79
C LEU A 470 -25.70 -9.48 4.50
N GLU A 471 -25.21 -10.52 3.82
CA GLU A 471 -24.08 -11.31 4.31
C GLU A 471 -22.77 -10.86 3.65
N ASP A 472 -21.69 -10.79 4.43
CA ASP A 472 -20.34 -10.52 3.92
C ASP A 472 -19.81 -11.76 3.20
N TYR A 473 -19.42 -11.61 1.93
CA TYR A 473 -18.99 -12.72 1.07
C TYR A 473 -17.91 -13.61 1.69
N GLU A 474 -16.98 -13.03 2.44
CA GLU A 474 -15.89 -13.76 3.05
C GLU A 474 -16.33 -14.59 4.27
N ASP A 475 -17.38 -14.15 4.97
CA ASP A 475 -17.97 -14.88 6.08
C ASP A 475 -18.90 -16.00 5.55
N VAL A 476 -19.62 -15.76 4.44
CA VAL A 476 -20.36 -16.78 3.68
C VAL A 476 -19.45 -17.91 3.18
N LYS A 477 -18.28 -17.55 2.66
CA LYS A 477 -17.30 -18.51 2.13
C LYS A 477 -16.86 -19.55 3.16
N LYS A 478 -16.76 -19.17 4.44
CA LYS A 478 -16.28 -20.02 5.54
C LYS A 478 -17.32 -21.04 6.02
N GLN A 479 -18.59 -20.88 5.66
CA GLN A 479 -19.65 -21.82 6.04
C GLN A 479 -19.65 -23.03 5.08
N SER A 480 -19.87 -24.24 5.62
CA SER A 480 -19.88 -25.51 4.86
C SER A 480 -20.95 -25.53 3.75
N VAL A 481 -20.67 -26.26 2.66
CA VAL A 481 -21.39 -26.20 1.37
C VAL A 481 -22.89 -26.57 1.43
N GLN A 482 -23.34 -27.28 2.46
CA GLN A 482 -24.70 -27.84 2.53
C GLN A 482 -25.83 -26.85 2.85
N THR A 483 -25.54 -25.61 3.26
CA THR A 483 -26.56 -24.55 3.46
C THR A 483 -26.62 -23.53 2.30
N LYS A 484 -25.81 -23.70 1.25
CA LYS A 484 -25.49 -22.64 0.28
C LYS A 484 -26.52 -22.36 -0.81
N GLN A 485 -27.46 -23.26 -1.09
CA GLN A 485 -28.38 -23.08 -2.24
C GLN A 485 -29.70 -22.38 -1.90
N ASP A 486 -30.15 -22.39 -0.64
CA ASP A 486 -31.50 -21.91 -0.29
C ASP A 486 -31.55 -20.59 0.48
N GLN A 487 -30.41 -19.98 0.86
CA GLN A 487 -30.41 -18.85 1.82
C GLN A 487 -29.70 -17.56 1.38
N LEU A 488 -28.92 -17.57 0.30
CA LEU A 488 -28.06 -16.43 -0.04
C LEU A 488 -28.72 -15.47 -1.02
N PHE A 489 -29.48 -14.56 -0.45
CA PHE A 489 -30.28 -13.61 -1.20
C PHE A 489 -29.58 -12.24 -1.35
N ASN A 490 -28.85 -11.77 -0.34
CA ASN A 490 -28.21 -10.45 -0.40
C ASN A 490 -26.74 -10.51 0.03
N LEU A 491 -25.85 -10.05 -0.85
CA LEU A 491 -24.40 -10.21 -0.68
C LEU A 491 -23.69 -8.85 -0.66
N SER A 492 -22.76 -8.66 0.28
CA SER A 492 -21.80 -7.55 0.21
C SER A 492 -20.40 -8.08 -0.10
N VAL A 493 -19.76 -7.48 -1.09
CA VAL A 493 -18.50 -7.95 -1.67
C VAL A 493 -17.54 -6.77 -1.81
N CYS A 494 -16.25 -7.02 -1.55
CA CYS A 494 -15.20 -6.08 -1.91
C CYS A 494 -14.61 -6.42 -3.28
N LEU A 495 -14.13 -5.42 -4.00
CA LEU A 495 -13.58 -5.60 -5.34
C LEU A 495 -12.45 -6.66 -5.38
N ASN A 496 -11.62 -6.73 -4.34
CA ASN A 496 -10.56 -7.75 -4.24
C ASN A 496 -11.09 -9.19 -4.18
N SER A 497 -12.27 -9.42 -3.59
CA SER A 497 -12.89 -10.75 -3.56
C SER A 497 -13.40 -11.14 -4.96
N ILE A 498 -13.91 -10.18 -5.74
CA ILE A 498 -14.29 -10.37 -7.15
C ILE A 498 -13.04 -10.71 -7.99
N ILE A 499 -11.96 -9.96 -7.81
CA ILE A 499 -10.70 -10.11 -8.55
C ILE A 499 -10.05 -11.49 -8.34
N ASN A 500 -9.96 -11.93 -7.09
CA ASN A 500 -9.12 -13.08 -6.75
C ASN A 500 -9.84 -14.41 -6.80
N GLU A 501 -11.16 -14.40 -6.57
CA GLU A 501 -11.89 -15.63 -6.25
C GLU A 501 -13.06 -15.87 -7.19
N GLY A 502 -13.60 -14.79 -7.77
CA GLY A 502 -14.76 -14.83 -8.64
C GLY A 502 -16.05 -15.14 -7.89
N ILE A 503 -17.08 -14.32 -8.13
CA ILE A 503 -18.36 -14.44 -7.41
C ILE A 503 -19.47 -15.10 -8.23
N SER A 504 -19.19 -15.42 -9.49
CA SER A 504 -20.16 -15.99 -10.44
C SER A 504 -20.98 -17.19 -9.92
N PRO A 505 -20.37 -18.20 -9.24
CA PRO A 505 -21.13 -19.34 -8.72
C PRO A 505 -22.13 -19.00 -7.61
N TYR A 506 -22.05 -17.80 -7.06
CA TYR A 506 -22.84 -17.31 -5.93
C TYR A 506 -23.75 -16.15 -6.32
N LEU A 507 -23.82 -15.83 -7.62
CA LEU A 507 -24.70 -14.79 -8.11
C LEU A 507 -26.13 -15.31 -8.10
N PRO A 508 -27.05 -14.64 -7.36
CA PRO A 508 -28.45 -14.97 -7.47
C PRO A 508 -28.99 -14.63 -8.86
N GLU A 509 -30.10 -15.24 -9.25
CA GLU A 509 -30.84 -14.80 -10.42
C GLU A 509 -31.33 -13.36 -10.22
N SER A 510 -30.99 -12.46 -11.16
CA SER A 510 -31.50 -11.08 -11.22
C SER A 510 -31.24 -10.17 -10.02
N PRO A 511 -29.97 -9.92 -9.63
CA PRO A 511 -29.66 -9.07 -8.47
C PRO A 511 -29.84 -7.59 -8.78
N ILE A 512 -30.30 -6.83 -7.78
CA ILE A 512 -30.06 -5.39 -7.79
C ILE A 512 -28.61 -5.12 -7.40
N LEU A 513 -27.87 -4.43 -8.28
CA LEU A 513 -26.47 -4.09 -8.08
C LEU A 513 -26.31 -2.68 -7.50
N ILE A 514 -25.64 -2.60 -6.36
CA ILE A 514 -25.23 -1.34 -5.71
C ILE A 514 -23.71 -1.28 -5.75
N ILE A 515 -23.14 -0.17 -6.23
CA ILE A 515 -21.70 0.07 -6.18
C ILE A 515 -21.46 1.28 -5.28
N ASP A 516 -20.95 1.03 -4.07
CA ASP A 516 -20.57 2.10 -3.15
C ASP A 516 -19.16 2.60 -3.47
N GLU A 517 -18.93 3.90 -3.29
CA GLU A 517 -17.69 4.57 -3.73
C GLU A 517 -17.32 4.19 -5.17
N CYS A 518 -18.27 4.35 -6.10
CA CYS A 518 -18.11 3.91 -7.48
C CYS A 518 -16.86 4.51 -8.16
N GLU A 519 -16.47 5.75 -7.83
CA GLU A 519 -15.24 6.38 -8.31
C GLU A 519 -13.99 5.58 -7.91
N ALA A 520 -13.82 5.27 -6.62
CA ALA A 520 -12.68 4.50 -6.12
C ALA A 520 -12.69 3.05 -6.65
N THR A 521 -13.89 2.46 -6.76
CA THR A 521 -14.07 1.12 -7.32
C THR A 521 -13.67 1.08 -8.80
N PHE A 522 -14.11 2.05 -9.60
CA PHE A 522 -13.74 2.16 -11.01
C PHE A 522 -12.28 2.56 -11.18
N GLU A 523 -11.74 3.44 -10.34
CA GLU A 523 -10.33 3.77 -10.35
C GLU A 523 -9.48 2.51 -10.11
N ALA A 524 -9.81 1.67 -9.13
CA ALA A 524 -9.11 0.40 -8.94
C ALA A 524 -9.17 -0.52 -10.18
N ILE A 525 -10.32 -0.61 -10.85
CA ILE A 525 -10.53 -1.43 -12.07
C ILE A 525 -9.74 -0.87 -13.27
N PHE A 526 -9.70 0.45 -13.44
CA PHE A 526 -9.27 1.10 -14.68
C PHE A 526 -7.91 1.82 -14.60
N SER A 527 -7.38 2.12 -13.41
CA SER A 527 -6.09 2.81 -13.18
C SER A 527 -4.85 1.99 -13.57
N GLY A 528 -5.01 0.72 -13.93
CA GLY A 528 -3.89 -0.18 -14.25
C GLY A 528 -3.21 -0.80 -13.05
N THR A 529 -3.72 -0.54 -11.84
CA THR A 529 -3.28 -1.17 -10.58
C THR A 529 -3.56 -2.68 -10.56
N ILE A 530 -4.54 -3.14 -11.33
CA ILE A 530 -4.90 -4.56 -11.50
C ILE A 530 -4.30 -5.11 -12.79
N LYS A 531 -3.74 -6.32 -12.74
CA LYS A 531 -3.14 -6.98 -13.92
C LYS A 531 -4.18 -7.13 -15.04
N PRO A 532 -3.82 -6.98 -16.33
CA PRO A 532 -4.78 -7.01 -17.45
C PRO A 532 -5.71 -8.24 -17.47
N LYS A 533 -5.19 -9.43 -17.14
CA LYS A 533 -5.99 -10.67 -17.07
C LYS A 533 -7.04 -10.64 -15.96
N GLN A 534 -6.67 -10.12 -14.79
CA GLN A 534 -7.56 -9.95 -13.64
C GLN A 534 -8.61 -8.87 -13.90
N ARG A 535 -8.20 -7.78 -14.56
CA ARG A 535 -9.13 -6.73 -15.01
C ARG A 535 -10.18 -7.28 -15.97
N GLN A 536 -9.78 -8.09 -16.95
CA GLN A 536 -10.74 -8.70 -17.88
C GLN A 536 -11.70 -9.65 -17.14
N GLN A 537 -11.20 -10.46 -16.20
CA GLN A 537 -12.04 -11.32 -15.35
C GLN A 537 -13.07 -10.53 -14.54
N VAL A 538 -12.69 -9.39 -13.95
CA VAL A 538 -13.62 -8.50 -13.25
C VAL A 538 -14.66 -7.92 -14.20
N LEU A 539 -14.23 -7.46 -15.38
CA LEU A 539 -15.14 -6.91 -16.38
C LEU A 539 -16.11 -7.97 -16.90
N ASP A 540 -15.65 -9.20 -17.14
CA ASP A 540 -16.50 -10.30 -17.56
C ASP A 540 -17.52 -10.66 -16.47
N GLN A 541 -17.11 -10.67 -15.20
CA GLN A 541 -18.02 -10.92 -14.07
C GLN A 541 -19.01 -9.78 -13.85
N LEU A 542 -18.57 -8.52 -13.90
CA LEU A 542 -19.46 -7.37 -13.85
C LEU A 542 -20.42 -7.39 -15.03
N GLN A 543 -19.97 -7.78 -16.21
CA GLN A 543 -20.81 -7.92 -17.40
C GLN A 543 -21.85 -9.03 -17.23
N VAL A 544 -21.49 -10.17 -16.64
CA VAL A 544 -22.44 -11.25 -16.28
C VAL A 544 -23.46 -10.75 -15.26
N ILE A 545 -23.01 -10.11 -14.16
CA ILE A 545 -23.88 -9.53 -13.14
C ILE A 545 -24.85 -8.52 -13.74
N ILE A 546 -24.33 -7.63 -14.59
CA ILE A 546 -25.13 -6.61 -15.27
C ILE A 546 -26.09 -7.29 -16.26
N ASN A 547 -25.65 -8.28 -17.03
CA ASN A 547 -26.49 -8.95 -18.03
C ASN A 547 -27.60 -9.82 -17.43
N ASP A 548 -27.31 -10.49 -16.32
CA ASP A 548 -28.24 -11.38 -15.60
C ASP A 548 -29.16 -10.64 -14.62
N ALA A 549 -28.83 -9.38 -14.28
CA ALA A 549 -29.74 -8.48 -13.57
C ALA A 549 -30.98 -8.17 -14.44
N LYS A 550 -32.09 -8.90 -14.22
CA LYS A 550 -33.42 -8.41 -14.64
C LYS A 550 -33.79 -7.21 -13.76
N LEU A 551 -34.18 -6.13 -14.42
CA LEU A 551 -34.69 -4.89 -13.81
C LEU A 551 -35.81 -5.16 -12.81
#